data_AF-A0A4Q5YDH1-F1
#
_entry.id   AF-A0A4Q5YDH1-F1
#
_cell.length_a   1.000
_cell.length_b   1.000
_cell.length_c   1.000
_cell.angle_alpha   90.00
_cell.angle_beta   90.00
_cell.angle_gamma   90.00
#
_symmetry.space_group_name_H-M   'P 1'
#
loop_
_entity.id
_entity.type
_entity.pdbx_description
1 polymer ?
#
loop_
_entity_poly.entity_id
_entity_poly.type
_entity_poly.pdbx_seq_one_letter_code
_entity_poly.pdbx_strand_id
1 'polypeptide(L)'
;AMFYNGFGRGDFGRFLMASNLLTVNDTAESSVVDSHMPDVLEMPYRPRIPGTGEAGELAHTYRLGGPSCLSGDVIGDYSFNQPLNVGDRLMFEDMAIYTMVKNSTFNGIPLPAIALYNSKTDELRIIKSFGYEDFRERLS
;
A
#
# COMPACT_ATOMS: atom_id res chain seq x y z
N ALA A 1 -3.24 -4.62 3.71
CA ALA A 1 -4.53 -4.70 2.95
C ALA A 1 -4.69 -3.49 2.03
N MET A 2 -5.34 -3.65 0.87
CA MET A 2 -5.65 -2.58 -0.07
C MET A 2 -7.12 -2.17 0.06
N PHE A 3 -7.36 -0.90 0.37
CA PHE A 3 -8.68 -0.35 0.70
C PHE A 3 -9.19 0.53 -0.42
N TYR A 4 -10.43 0.34 -0.83
CA TYR A 4 -11.09 1.20 -1.79
C TYR A 4 -12.10 2.12 -1.10
N ASN A 5 -11.85 3.43 -1.13
CA ASN A 5 -12.80 4.44 -0.66
C ASN A 5 -13.44 5.17 -1.86
N GLY A 6 -14.77 5.22 -1.93
CA GLY A 6 -15.49 5.88 -3.02
C GLY A 6 -16.13 7.19 -2.58
N PHE A 7 -15.46 8.33 -2.80
CA PHE A 7 -16.09 9.65 -2.63
C PHE A 7 -15.74 10.61 -3.77
N GLY A 8 -16.77 11.00 -4.53
CA GLY A 8 -16.75 12.17 -5.41
C GLY A 8 -18.14 12.78 -5.48
N ARG A 9 -18.22 14.12 -5.50
CA ARG A 9 -19.46 14.84 -5.83
C ARG A 9 -19.52 14.97 -7.37
N GLY A 10 -20.40 14.20 -8.01
CA GLY A 10 -20.66 14.28 -9.45
C GLY A 10 -20.84 12.91 -10.10
N ASP A 11 -21.75 12.83 -11.08
CA ASP A 11 -22.22 11.59 -11.73
C ASP A 11 -21.22 10.94 -12.71
N PHE A 12 -19.98 11.44 -12.80
CA PHE A 12 -18.91 10.86 -13.63
C PHE A 12 -17.60 10.56 -12.86
N GLY A 13 -17.58 10.73 -11.52
CA GLY A 13 -16.34 10.80 -10.75
C GLY A 13 -16.39 10.11 -9.38
N ARG A 14 -16.95 8.90 -9.30
CA ARG A 14 -16.73 8.05 -8.11
C ARG A 14 -15.34 7.42 -8.23
N PHE A 15 -14.30 8.21 -7.98
CA PHE A 15 -12.93 7.69 -7.92
C PHE A 15 -12.85 6.67 -6.79
N LEU A 16 -12.47 5.45 -7.16
CA LEU A 16 -12.14 4.37 -6.25
C LEU A 16 -10.74 4.69 -5.72
N MET A 17 -10.63 5.33 -4.55
CA MET A 17 -9.35 5.62 -3.93
C MET A 17 -8.82 4.33 -3.34
N ALA A 18 -7.88 3.66 -4.03
CA ALA A 18 -7.20 2.52 -3.43
C ALA A 18 -6.13 3.04 -2.47
N SER A 19 -6.00 2.39 -1.32
CA SER A 19 -4.92 2.67 -0.39
C SER A 19 -4.28 1.41 0.11
N ASN A 20 -2.95 1.34 0.05
CA ASN A 20 -2.20 0.26 0.67
C ASN A 20 -1.93 0.62 2.13
N LEU A 21 -2.28 -0.27 3.04
CA LEU A 21 -1.90 -0.17 4.44
C LEU A 21 -0.62 -0.96 4.68
N LEU A 22 0.45 -0.26 5.03
CA LEU A 22 1.66 -0.83 5.61
C LEU A 22 1.53 -0.80 7.13
N THR A 23 1.73 -1.95 7.77
CA THR A 23 1.87 -2.04 9.23
C THR A 23 3.34 -2.26 9.57
N VAL A 24 3.89 -1.43 10.46
CA VAL A 24 5.31 -1.51 10.88
C VAL A 24 5.54 -2.67 11.88
N ASN A 25 4.67 -3.69 11.91
CA ASN A 25 4.59 -4.66 13.02
C ASN A 25 5.13 -6.06 12.71
N ASP A 26 5.08 -6.51 11.46
CA ASP A 26 5.38 -7.91 11.12
C ASP A 26 5.71 -8.06 9.63
N THR A 27 6.77 -8.81 9.32
CA THR A 27 7.19 -9.17 7.96
C THR A 27 6.10 -9.86 7.13
N ALA A 28 5.10 -10.47 7.77
CA ALA A 28 3.99 -11.14 7.09
C ALA A 28 2.95 -10.19 6.44
N GLU A 29 2.87 -8.93 6.89
CA GLU A 29 1.91 -7.91 6.41
C GLU A 29 2.60 -6.74 5.68
N SER A 30 3.91 -6.85 5.44
CA SER A 30 4.71 -5.75 4.94
C SER A 30 4.52 -5.53 3.43
N SER A 31 4.27 -4.28 3.03
CA SER A 31 4.12 -3.90 1.63
C SER A 31 5.44 -4.09 0.90
N VAL A 32 5.48 -4.91 -0.14
CA VAL A 32 6.64 -4.99 -1.05
C VAL A 32 6.39 -4.02 -2.18
N VAL A 33 7.34 -3.15 -2.47
CA VAL A 33 7.18 -2.18 -3.55
C VAL A 33 7.11 -2.93 -4.87
N ASP A 34 8.03 -3.87 -5.10
CA ASP A 34 8.04 -4.68 -6.32
C ASP A 34 6.78 -5.56 -6.48
N SER A 35 6.29 -6.18 -5.40
CA SER A 35 5.16 -7.12 -5.50
C SER A 35 3.79 -6.43 -5.45
N HIS A 36 3.64 -5.39 -4.63
CA HIS A 36 2.34 -4.80 -4.33
C HIS A 36 2.15 -3.41 -4.95
N MET A 37 3.22 -2.74 -5.35
CA MET A 37 3.21 -1.40 -5.95
C MET A 37 4.26 -1.28 -7.07
N PRO A 38 4.31 -2.23 -8.04
CA PRO A 38 5.38 -2.27 -9.04
C PRO A 38 5.47 -1.00 -9.88
N ASP A 39 4.36 -0.29 -10.03
CA ASP A 39 4.28 1.00 -10.70
C ASP A 39 5.15 2.08 -10.03
N VAL A 40 5.33 2.02 -8.70
CA VAL A 40 6.25 2.89 -7.95
C VAL A 40 7.70 2.65 -8.34
N LEU A 41 8.07 1.42 -8.72
CA LEU A 41 9.43 1.12 -9.19
C LEU A 41 9.60 1.35 -10.70
N GLU A 42 8.61 0.95 -11.49
CA GLU A 42 8.65 1.06 -12.96
C GLU A 42 8.58 2.51 -13.44
N MET A 43 7.79 3.35 -12.76
CA MET A 43 7.67 4.78 -13.02
C MET A 43 7.89 5.53 -11.71
N PRO A 44 9.14 5.77 -11.28
CA PRO A 44 9.46 6.28 -9.95
C PRO A 44 8.64 7.51 -9.55
N TYR A 45 7.68 7.31 -8.65
CA TYR A 45 6.88 8.36 -8.01
C TYR A 45 6.81 8.09 -6.50
N ARG A 46 6.52 9.13 -5.71
CA ARG A 46 6.36 9.02 -4.25
C ARG A 46 4.87 9.00 -3.91
N PRO A 47 4.27 7.85 -3.54
CA PRO A 47 2.86 7.82 -3.16
C PRO A 47 2.60 8.73 -1.95
N ARG A 48 1.48 9.45 -1.98
CA ARG A 48 1.12 10.34 -0.87
C ARG A 48 0.74 9.54 0.36
N ILE A 49 1.29 9.92 1.52
CA ILE A 49 0.79 9.48 2.83
C ILE A 49 0.21 10.71 3.54
N PRO A 50 -1.06 10.68 4.00
CA PRO A 50 -1.66 11.81 4.71
C PRO A 50 -0.87 12.21 5.96
N GLY A 51 -0.68 13.50 6.17
CA GLY A 51 0.02 14.03 7.34
C GLY A 51 1.55 13.89 7.31
N THR A 52 2.12 13.52 6.16
CA THR A 52 3.58 13.45 5.94
C THR A 52 4.08 14.57 5.04
N GLY A 53 5.36 14.91 5.19
CA GLY A 53 6.06 15.87 4.33
C GLY A 53 7.17 15.20 3.50
N GLU A 54 7.86 16.01 2.70
CA GLU A 54 9.11 15.63 2.04
C GLU A 54 10.23 15.38 3.06
N ALA A 55 11.30 14.70 2.65
CA ALA A 55 12.46 14.50 3.50
C ALA A 55 12.99 15.83 4.08
N GLY A 56 13.14 15.90 5.40
CA GLY A 56 13.59 17.10 6.11
C GLY A 56 12.54 18.20 6.30
N GLU A 57 11.31 18.05 5.81
CA GLU A 57 10.23 19.04 6.02
C GLU A 57 9.68 19.00 7.45
N LEU A 58 9.47 17.80 7.99
CA LEU A 58 9.02 17.57 9.37
C LEU A 58 10.16 16.98 10.24
N ALA A 59 9.92 16.95 11.55
CA ALA A 59 10.95 16.66 12.56
C ALA A 59 11.64 15.29 12.42
N HIS A 60 10.98 14.27 11.85
CA HIS A 60 11.50 12.91 11.77
C HIS A 60 11.46 12.38 10.34
N THR A 61 12.62 12.16 9.71
CA THR A 61 12.71 11.63 8.34
C THR A 61 13.01 10.14 8.35
N TYR A 62 12.27 9.38 7.54
CA TYR A 62 12.43 7.93 7.36
C TYR A 62 12.44 7.58 5.87
N ARG A 63 13.28 6.61 5.50
CA ARG A 63 13.18 5.91 4.22
C ARG A 63 12.24 4.73 4.39
N LEU A 64 11.12 4.73 3.66
CA LEU A 64 10.19 3.62 3.66
C LEU A 64 10.58 2.64 2.56
N GLY A 65 10.72 1.36 2.92
CA GLY A 65 11.01 0.28 2.00
C GLY A 65 10.16 -0.94 2.30
N GLY A 66 10.12 -1.86 1.33
CA GLY A 66 9.49 -3.15 1.51
C GLY A 66 10.38 -4.14 2.27
N PRO A 67 9.83 -5.31 2.62
CA PRO A 67 10.52 -6.32 3.42
C PRO A 67 11.44 -7.23 2.58
N SER A 68 11.58 -7.00 1.26
CA SER A 68 12.32 -7.91 0.39
C SER A 68 13.84 -7.67 0.46
N CYS A 69 14.61 -8.65 -0.03
CA CYS A 69 16.06 -8.52 -0.15
C CYS A 69 16.51 -7.65 -1.34
N LEU A 70 15.58 -7.16 -2.16
CA LEU A 70 15.89 -6.33 -3.32
C LEU A 70 16.35 -4.95 -2.83
N SER A 71 17.59 -4.56 -3.12
CA SER A 71 18.15 -3.28 -2.69
C SER A 71 17.34 -2.06 -3.16
N GLY A 72 16.56 -2.22 -4.23
CA GLY A 72 15.66 -1.21 -4.78
C GLY A 72 14.23 -1.24 -4.23
N ASP A 73 13.93 -2.07 -3.23
CA ASP A 73 12.60 -2.17 -2.60
C ASP A 73 12.33 -0.97 -1.68
N VAL A 74 12.32 0.23 -2.27
CA VAL A 74 12.22 1.52 -1.61
C VAL A 74 11.04 2.27 -2.19
N ILE A 75 10.13 2.72 -1.32
CA ILE A 75 8.95 3.51 -1.68
C ILE A 75 9.34 4.97 -1.83
N GLY A 76 10.17 5.47 -0.90
CA GLY A 76 10.61 6.86 -0.89
C GLY A 76 10.99 7.34 0.50
N ASP A 77 11.44 8.60 0.56
CA ASP A 77 11.76 9.28 1.81
C ASP A 77 10.58 10.16 2.24
N TYR A 78 10.20 10.06 3.51
CA TYR A 78 9.06 10.75 4.11
C TYR A 78 9.49 11.40 5.41
N SER A 79 8.92 12.56 5.73
CA SER A 79 9.04 13.13 7.07
C SER A 79 7.72 13.12 7.84
N PHE A 80 7.80 13.02 9.16
CA PHE A 80 6.69 12.90 10.10
C PHE A 80 6.85 13.88 11.27
N ASN A 81 5.73 14.34 11.82
CA ASN A 81 5.70 15.20 13.01
C ASN A 81 6.04 14.46 14.31
N GLN A 82 5.84 13.15 14.33
CA GLN A 82 6.11 12.26 15.46
C GLN A 82 6.95 11.08 14.95
N PRO A 83 7.80 10.48 15.80
CA PRO A 83 8.56 9.30 15.41
C PRO A 83 7.61 8.13 15.13
N LEU A 84 7.93 7.34 14.09
CA LEU A 84 7.22 6.11 13.79
C LEU A 84 7.57 5.03 14.81
N ASN A 85 6.55 4.27 15.20
CA ASN A 85 6.67 3.12 16.07
C ASN A 85 6.27 1.84 15.34
N VAL A 86 6.85 0.73 15.78
CA VAL A 86 6.44 -0.61 15.38
C VAL A 86 4.95 -0.76 15.68
N GLY A 87 4.18 -1.01 14.62
CA GLY A 87 2.72 -1.13 14.64
C GLY A 87 1.92 0.07 14.18
N ASP A 88 2.59 1.16 13.86
CA ASP A 88 1.95 2.26 13.16
C ASP A 88 1.45 1.80 11.79
N ARG A 89 0.39 2.49 11.36
CA ARG A 89 -0.38 2.20 10.16
C ARG A 89 -0.19 3.32 9.16
N LEU A 90 0.42 3.02 8.02
CA LEU A 90 0.67 3.98 6.95
C LEU A 90 -0.24 3.69 5.77
N MET A 91 -0.99 4.71 5.34
CA MET A 91 -1.93 4.62 4.21
C MET A 91 -1.35 5.35 3.01
N PHE A 92 -0.96 4.60 1.97
CA PHE A 92 -0.56 5.17 0.68
C PHE A 92 -1.80 5.47 -0.14
N GLU A 93 -1.94 6.68 -0.66
CA GLU A 93 -3.09 7.08 -1.47
C GLU A 93 -2.83 6.94 -2.98
N ASP A 94 -3.91 6.98 -3.76
CA ASP A 94 -3.90 6.90 -5.23
C ASP A 94 -3.28 5.61 -5.81
N MET A 95 -3.37 4.51 -5.06
CA MET A 95 -2.78 3.21 -5.43
C MET A 95 -3.73 2.34 -6.27
N ALA A 96 -4.76 2.91 -6.89
CA ALA A 96 -5.74 2.14 -7.67
C ALA A 96 -5.24 1.86 -9.10
N ILE A 97 -4.42 2.77 -9.59
CA ILE A 97 -4.01 2.86 -10.97
C ILE A 97 -2.81 1.95 -11.17
N TYR A 98 -2.97 0.93 -12.02
CA TYR A 98 -1.92 -0.04 -12.39
C TYR A 98 -1.31 -0.89 -11.26
N THR A 99 -1.61 -0.63 -9.99
CA THR A 99 -1.10 -1.37 -8.83
C THR A 99 -1.66 -2.80 -8.75
N MET A 100 -2.99 -2.98 -8.63
CA MET A 100 -3.59 -4.32 -8.50
C MET A 100 -3.36 -5.21 -9.70
N VAL A 101 -3.45 -4.64 -10.91
CA VAL A 101 -3.40 -5.42 -12.17
C VAL A 101 -1.99 -5.90 -12.50
N LYS A 102 -0.96 -5.33 -11.85
CA LYS A 102 0.44 -5.72 -12.01
C LYS A 102 1.03 -6.40 -10.78
N ASN A 103 0.25 -6.59 -9.71
CA ASN A 103 0.77 -7.19 -8.49
C ASN A 103 1.23 -8.65 -8.71
N SER A 104 2.21 -9.06 -7.92
CA SER A 104 2.83 -10.37 -8.00
C SER A 104 3.04 -10.96 -6.61
N THR A 105 3.42 -12.24 -6.56
CA THR A 105 3.84 -12.92 -5.32
C THR A 105 5.36 -13.09 -5.31
N PHE A 106 6.11 -12.09 -5.77
CA PHE A 106 7.57 -12.11 -5.76
C PHE A 106 8.07 -12.41 -4.33
N ASN A 107 9.13 -13.22 -4.23
CA ASN A 107 9.63 -13.79 -2.97
C ASN A 107 8.60 -14.55 -2.11
N GLY A 108 7.48 -14.98 -2.69
CA GLY A 108 6.41 -15.69 -1.98
C GLY A 108 5.61 -14.80 -1.02
N ILE A 109 5.69 -13.48 -1.20
CA ILE A 109 5.02 -12.53 -0.32
C ILE A 109 3.52 -12.52 -0.65
N PRO A 110 2.63 -12.64 0.36
CA PRO A 110 1.19 -12.76 0.14
C PRO A 110 0.62 -11.45 -0.40
N LEU A 111 -0.25 -11.57 -1.41
CA LEU A 111 -0.97 -10.43 -1.94
C LEU A 111 -1.88 -9.81 -0.86
N PRO A 112 -1.98 -8.47 -0.81
CA PRO A 112 -2.87 -7.81 0.14
C PRO A 112 -4.33 -8.14 -0.20
N ALA A 113 -5.14 -8.36 0.84
CA ALA A 113 -6.58 -8.46 0.68
C ALA A 113 -7.15 -7.21 -0.01
N ILE A 114 -8.17 -7.41 -0.85
CA ILE A 114 -8.94 -6.36 -1.51
C ILE A 114 -10.18 -6.11 -0.68
N ALA A 115 -10.36 -4.89 -0.19
CA ALA A 115 -11.52 -4.51 0.60
C ALA A 115 -12.19 -3.22 0.10
N LEU A 116 -13.51 -3.17 0.18
CA LEU A 116 -14.30 -1.94 0.03
C LEU A 116 -14.49 -1.31 1.40
N TYR A 117 -14.26 0.00 1.49
CA TYR A 117 -14.53 0.79 2.68
C TYR A 117 -15.57 1.87 2.37
N ASN A 118 -16.56 2.01 3.24
CA ASN A 118 -17.60 3.03 3.14
C ASN A 118 -17.38 4.08 4.23
N SER A 119 -16.83 5.24 3.87
CA SER A 119 -16.56 6.29 4.85
C SER A 119 -17.80 7.04 5.37
N LYS A 120 -19.04 6.68 4.96
CA LYS A 120 -20.26 7.19 5.60
C LYS A 120 -20.71 6.34 6.77
N THR A 121 -20.44 5.04 6.69
CA THR A 121 -20.92 4.04 7.65
C THR A 121 -19.80 3.38 8.42
N ASP A 122 -18.55 3.68 8.07
CA ASP A 122 -17.33 2.99 8.53
C ASP A 122 -17.32 1.48 8.27
N GLU A 123 -18.17 1.01 7.36
CA GLU A 123 -18.23 -0.40 7.00
C GLU A 123 -17.02 -0.77 6.14
N LEU A 124 -16.33 -1.83 6.56
CA LEU A 124 -15.26 -2.47 5.80
C LEU A 124 -15.71 -3.85 5.35
N ARG A 125 -15.70 -4.09 4.05
CA ARG A 125 -16.03 -5.38 3.45
C ARG A 125 -14.85 -5.92 2.67
N ILE A 126 -14.32 -7.05 3.12
CA ILE A 126 -13.32 -7.80 2.35
C ILE A 126 -14.01 -8.43 1.14
N ILE A 127 -13.50 -8.15 -0.05
CA ILE A 127 -13.97 -8.70 -1.32
C ILE A 127 -13.17 -9.93 -1.70
N LYS A 128 -11.85 -9.88 -1.50
CA LYS A 128 -10.96 -11.00 -1.77
C LYS A 128 -9.83 -11.03 -0.74
N SER A 129 -9.53 -12.23 -0.26
CA SER A 129 -8.30 -12.55 0.46
C SER A 129 -7.51 -13.55 -0.36
N PHE A 130 -6.20 -13.54 -0.21
CA PHE A 130 -5.30 -14.45 -0.93
C PHE A 130 -4.62 -15.35 0.09
N GLY A 131 -4.69 -16.66 -0.13
CA GLY A 131 -4.06 -17.66 0.71
C GLY A 131 -2.86 -18.32 0.03
N TYR A 132 -2.30 -19.30 0.73
CA TYR A 132 -1.22 -20.14 0.18
C TYR A 132 -1.62 -20.84 -1.12
N GLU A 133 -2.88 -21.24 -1.25
CA GLU A 133 -3.41 -21.91 -2.44
C GLU A 133 -3.35 -21.00 -3.68
N ASP A 134 -3.73 -19.72 -3.54
CA ASP A 134 -3.60 -18.74 -4.63
C ASP A 134 -2.14 -18.55 -5.09
N PHE A 135 -1.18 -18.68 -4.17
CA PHE A 135 0.24 -18.65 -4.49
C PHE A 135 0.68 -19.91 -5.24
N ARG A 136 0.30 -21.09 -4.74
CA ARG A 136 0.68 -22.39 -5.31
C ARG A 136 0.15 -22.55 -6.75
N GLU A 137 -1.12 -22.23 -6.97
CA GLU A 137 -1.78 -22.37 -8.29
C GLU A 137 -1.18 -21.48 -9.39
N ARG A 138 -0.45 -20.42 -9.03
CA ARG A 138 0.26 -19.58 -10.02
C ARG A 138 1.55 -20.21 -10.53
N LEU A 139 2.08 -21.23 -9.84
CA LEU A 139 3.39 -21.81 -10.11
C LEU A 139 3.34 -23.19 -10.77
N SER A 140 2.20 -23.90 -10.72
CA SER A 140 2.03 -25.25 -11.31
C SER A 140 0.58 -25.66 -11.47
#